data_AF-A0ABD0WXC5-F1
#
_entry.id   AF-A0ABD0WXC5-F1
#
_cell.length_a   1.000
_cell.length_b   1.000
_cell.length_c   1.000
_cell.angle_alpha   90.00
_cell.angle_beta   90.00
_cell.angle_gamma   90.00
#
_symmetry.space_group_name_H-M   'P 1'
#
loop_
_entity.id
_entity.type
_entity.pdbx_description
1 polymer ?
#
loop_
_entity_poly.entity_id
_entity_poly.type
_entity_poly.pdbx_seq_one_letter_code
_entity_poly.pdbx_strand_id
1 'polypeptide(L)'
;MVQCFLIHTVGPVNGLAPGESRVLYSQVFGPEQSALTPLDEIQLEPEQRRLLQKERVAVVARQVRSAVTLSREASGRVLVETVLGEELAAIQEADTGVQRLGRGEPWVGEKTVLWLAVQGLAFTLVTEPHENLLLAEGTLKNITRHCLEHLRMLGTGSDVLLKSDRVDVLLHRLMPHGLLLFANHRFTQSLEKDMTNYMAK
;
A
#
# COMPACT_ATOMS: atom_id res chain seq x y z
N MET A 1 -9.52 -3.77 11.20
CA MET A 1 -8.61 -2.63 11.08
C MET A 1 -7.68 -2.85 9.88
N VAL A 2 -7.05 -1.79 9.36
CA VAL A 2 -5.88 -1.92 8.48
C VAL A 2 -4.70 -2.36 9.35
N GLN A 3 -4.00 -3.40 8.93
CA GLN A 3 -2.81 -3.94 9.59
C GLN A 3 -1.52 -3.41 8.96
N CYS A 4 -1.53 -3.17 7.64
CA CYS A 4 -0.35 -2.66 6.95
C CYS A 4 -0.74 -1.88 5.70
N PHE A 5 0.00 -0.83 5.41
CA PHE A 5 0.03 -0.16 4.12
C PHE A 5 1.45 -0.23 3.56
N LEU A 6 1.57 -0.48 2.25
CA LEU A 6 2.88 -0.59 1.60
C LEU A 6 2.84 -0.07 0.16
N ILE A 7 3.93 0.55 -0.25
CA ILE A 7 4.20 1.00 -1.62
C ILE A 7 5.39 0.18 -2.14
N HIS A 8 5.22 -0.49 -3.26
CA HIS A 8 6.26 -1.35 -3.81
C HIS A 8 6.26 -1.37 -5.33
N THR A 9 7.35 -1.86 -5.92
CA THR A 9 7.49 -1.97 -7.37
C THR A 9 6.79 -3.23 -7.89
N VAL A 10 6.11 -3.13 -9.04
CA VAL A 10 5.53 -4.28 -9.76
C VAL A 10 6.21 -4.56 -11.10
N GLY A 11 6.94 -3.59 -11.63
CA GLY A 11 7.76 -3.75 -12.83
C GLY A 11 9.13 -4.37 -12.54
N PRO A 12 9.90 -4.73 -13.59
CA PRO A 12 11.28 -5.12 -13.44
C PRO A 12 12.10 -3.96 -12.86
N VAL A 13 12.93 -4.26 -11.87
CA VAL A 13 13.83 -3.28 -11.24
C VAL A 13 15.25 -3.76 -11.43
N ASN A 14 16.13 -2.88 -11.93
CA ASN A 14 17.54 -3.20 -12.10
C ASN A 14 18.16 -3.64 -10.76
N GLY A 15 18.83 -4.80 -10.77
CA GLY A 15 19.49 -5.38 -9.60
C GLY A 15 18.59 -6.21 -8.69
N LEU A 16 17.33 -6.48 -9.07
CA LEU A 16 16.49 -7.48 -8.42
C LEU A 16 16.28 -8.71 -9.30
N ALA A 17 16.10 -9.88 -8.70
CA ALA A 17 15.81 -11.10 -9.43
C ALA A 17 14.40 -11.05 -10.05
N PRO A 18 14.13 -11.79 -11.13
CA PRO A 18 12.79 -11.93 -11.67
C PRO A 18 11.83 -12.45 -10.59
N GLY A 19 10.69 -11.78 -10.40
CA GLY A 19 9.75 -12.14 -9.33
C GLY A 19 9.88 -11.32 -8.06
N GLU A 20 11.00 -10.64 -7.87
CA GLU A 20 11.21 -9.79 -6.69
C GLU A 20 10.49 -8.44 -6.82
N SER A 21 10.17 -7.89 -5.66
CA SER A 21 9.48 -6.62 -5.51
C SER A 21 10.27 -5.77 -4.51
N ARG A 22 10.64 -4.55 -4.90
CA ARG A 22 11.27 -3.58 -4.00
C ARG A 22 10.17 -2.90 -3.19
N VAL A 23 10.17 -3.11 -1.88
CA VAL A 23 9.34 -2.32 -0.96
C VAL A 23 9.99 -0.94 -0.82
N LEU A 24 9.26 0.09 -1.22
CA LEU A 24 9.71 1.49 -1.18
C LEU A 24 9.25 2.18 0.10
N TYR A 25 8.08 1.80 0.60
CA TYR A 25 7.52 2.31 1.84
C TYR A 25 6.65 1.23 2.48
N SER A 26 6.67 1.13 3.80
CA SER A 26 5.79 0.25 4.55
C SER A 26 5.47 0.85 5.91
N GLN A 27 4.19 0.87 6.27
CA GLN A 27 3.70 1.24 7.58
C GLN A 27 2.84 0.11 8.12
N VAL A 28 3.08 -0.30 9.36
CA VAL A 28 2.32 -1.34 10.05
C VAL A 28 1.56 -0.70 11.20
N PHE A 29 0.30 -1.08 11.33
CA PHE A 29 -0.63 -0.50 12.29
C PHE A 29 -1.05 -1.56 13.31
N GLY A 30 -0.98 -1.19 14.60
CA GLY A 30 -1.38 -2.07 15.71
C GLY A 30 -0.22 -2.87 16.32
N PRO A 31 -0.47 -3.53 17.48
CA PRO A 31 0.50 -4.41 18.10
C PRO A 31 0.73 -5.60 17.17
N GLU A 32 1.99 -5.94 16.94
CA GLU A 32 2.44 -7.02 16.07
C GLU A 32 1.78 -8.34 16.47
N GLN A 33 0.64 -8.70 15.90
CA GLN A 33 0.06 -10.03 16.05
C GLN A 33 0.90 -10.97 15.18
N SER A 34 1.97 -11.45 15.78
CA SER A 34 2.91 -12.38 15.18
C SER A 34 2.26 -13.73 15.01
N ALA A 35 2.62 -14.45 13.94
CA ALA A 35 2.25 -15.85 13.65
C ALA A 35 2.59 -16.86 14.76
N LEU A 36 3.11 -16.37 15.89
CA LEU A 36 3.70 -17.10 16.99
C LEU A 36 2.72 -17.09 18.16
N THR A 37 2.76 -18.13 18.99
CA THR A 37 1.90 -18.14 20.17
C THR A 37 2.27 -16.96 21.09
N PRO A 38 1.35 -16.46 21.94
CA PRO A 38 1.65 -15.36 22.86
C PRO A 38 2.88 -15.63 23.76
N LEU A 39 3.25 -16.90 23.96
CA LEU A 39 4.44 -17.34 24.68
C LEU A 39 5.75 -17.15 23.90
N ASP A 40 5.71 -17.31 22.57
CA ASP A 40 6.86 -17.18 21.69
C ASP A 40 7.15 -15.70 21.35
N GLU A 41 6.10 -14.86 21.25
CA GLU A 41 6.25 -13.41 21.04
C GLU A 41 7.02 -12.73 22.17
N ILE A 42 6.78 -13.14 23.41
CA ILE A 42 7.44 -12.59 24.60
C ILE A 42 8.95 -12.89 24.60
N GLN A 43 9.39 -13.93 23.90
CA GLN A 43 10.78 -14.39 23.88
C GLN A 43 11.60 -13.89 22.68
N LEU A 44 10.97 -13.27 21.69
CA LEU A 44 11.70 -12.76 20.53
C LEU A 44 12.40 -11.44 20.83
N GLU A 45 13.68 -11.39 20.51
CA GLU A 45 14.48 -10.18 20.50
C GLU A 45 13.87 -9.15 19.53
N PRO A 46 13.97 -7.84 19.82
CA PRO A 46 13.37 -6.78 18.98
C PRO A 46 13.86 -6.81 17.53
N GLU A 47 15.09 -7.26 17.29
CA GLU A 47 15.64 -7.41 15.93
C GLU A 47 14.94 -8.52 15.13
N GLN A 48 14.61 -9.64 15.79
CA GLN A 48 13.92 -10.77 15.18
C GLN A 48 12.48 -10.38 14.83
N ARG A 49 11.82 -9.62 15.70
CA ARG A 49 10.48 -9.07 15.42
C ARG A 49 10.47 -8.18 14.19
N ARG A 50 11.44 -7.24 14.12
CA ARG A 50 11.61 -6.36 12.95
C ARG A 50 11.91 -7.14 11.67
N LEU A 51 12.70 -8.21 11.76
CA LEU A 51 13.00 -9.08 10.61
C LEU A 51 11.74 -9.78 10.11
N LEU A 52 11.00 -10.42 11.01
CA LEU A 52 9.73 -11.09 10.68
C LEU A 52 8.74 -10.11 10.05
N GLN A 53 8.61 -8.91 10.59
CA GLN A 53 7.76 -7.87 10.02
C GLN A 53 8.15 -7.52 8.58
N LYS A 54 9.46 -7.33 8.31
CA LYS A 54 9.96 -7.07 6.95
C LYS A 54 9.68 -8.23 6.00
N GLU A 55 9.85 -9.47 6.46
CA GLU A 55 9.55 -10.66 5.68
C GLU A 55 8.06 -10.72 5.33
N ARG A 56 7.17 -10.41 6.29
CA ARG A 56 5.72 -10.37 6.06
C ARG A 56 5.33 -9.39 4.97
N VAL A 57 5.86 -8.17 5.07
CA VAL A 57 5.64 -7.12 4.07
C VAL A 57 6.18 -7.55 2.71
N ALA A 58 7.37 -8.17 2.67
CA ALA A 58 7.97 -8.67 1.43
C ALA A 58 7.14 -9.78 0.78
N VAL A 59 6.56 -10.70 1.56
CA VAL A 59 5.69 -11.76 1.02
C VAL A 59 4.45 -11.15 0.36
N VAL A 60 3.79 -10.18 0.99
CA VAL A 60 2.64 -9.50 0.37
C VAL A 60 3.03 -8.78 -0.89
N ALA A 61 4.14 -8.03 -0.86
CA ALA A 61 4.62 -7.30 -2.02
C ALA A 61 4.88 -8.24 -3.22
N ARG A 62 5.40 -9.46 -2.98
CA ARG A 62 5.58 -10.49 -4.01
C ARG A 62 4.25 -11.04 -4.51
N GLN A 63 3.32 -11.37 -3.62
CA GLN A 63 2.02 -11.91 -4.01
C GLN A 63 1.21 -10.90 -4.83
N VAL A 64 1.17 -9.63 -4.39
CA VAL A 64 0.51 -8.55 -5.12
C VAL A 64 1.17 -8.31 -6.46
N ARG A 65 2.51 -8.29 -6.53
CA ARG A 65 3.23 -8.19 -7.81
C ARG A 65 2.77 -9.29 -8.77
N SER A 66 2.72 -10.54 -8.33
CA SER A 66 2.25 -11.65 -9.16
C SER A 66 0.80 -11.48 -9.62
N ALA A 67 -0.08 -11.02 -8.73
CA ALA A 67 -1.49 -10.73 -9.06
C ALA A 67 -1.62 -9.61 -10.10
N VAL A 68 -0.82 -8.54 -9.97
CA VAL A 68 -0.78 -7.42 -10.92
C VAL A 68 -0.24 -7.89 -12.27
N THR A 69 0.86 -8.65 -12.29
CA THR A 69 1.41 -9.22 -13.53
C THR A 69 0.38 -10.10 -14.23
N LEU A 70 -0.26 -11.02 -13.50
CA LEU A 70 -1.30 -11.89 -14.02
C LEU A 70 -2.50 -11.08 -14.57
N SER A 71 -2.94 -10.06 -13.84
CA SER A 71 -4.05 -9.20 -14.24
C SER A 71 -3.73 -8.46 -15.55
N ARG A 72 -2.51 -7.93 -15.68
CA ARG A 72 -2.04 -7.25 -16.90
C ARG A 72 -1.97 -8.19 -18.09
N GLU A 73 -1.33 -9.34 -17.91
CA GLU A 73 -1.21 -10.38 -18.94
C GLU A 73 -2.59 -10.86 -19.40
N ALA A 74 -3.52 -11.09 -18.47
CA ALA A 74 -4.89 -11.51 -18.78
C ALA A 74 -5.70 -10.42 -19.49
N SER A 75 -5.46 -9.14 -19.16
CA SER A 75 -6.16 -8.02 -19.78
C SER A 75 -5.68 -7.71 -21.21
N GLY A 76 -4.45 -8.14 -21.56
CA GLY A 76 -3.80 -7.81 -22.82
C GLY A 76 -3.56 -6.31 -23.04
N ARG A 77 -3.77 -5.47 -22.00
CA ARG A 77 -3.60 -4.01 -22.11
C ARG A 77 -2.13 -3.64 -22.17
N VAL A 78 -1.79 -2.82 -23.15
CA VAL A 78 -0.47 -2.17 -23.20
C VAL A 78 -0.47 -1.04 -22.19
N LEU A 79 0.44 -1.10 -21.22
CA LEU A 79 0.64 -0.02 -20.26
C LEU A 79 1.16 1.22 -21.02
N VAL A 80 0.38 2.30 -20.96
CA VAL A 80 0.82 3.61 -21.42
C VAL A 80 1.52 4.29 -20.25
N GLU A 81 2.73 4.78 -20.46
CA GLU A 81 3.40 5.61 -19.45
C GLU A 81 2.63 6.93 -19.32
N THR A 82 1.97 7.14 -18.19
CA THR A 82 1.32 8.41 -17.87
C THR A 82 2.35 9.41 -17.33
N VAL A 83 2.22 10.66 -17.74
CA VAL A 83 3.17 11.73 -17.38
C VAL A 83 2.65 12.50 -16.16
N LEU A 84 3.54 13.22 -15.47
CA LEU A 84 3.14 14.19 -14.45
C LEU A 84 2.06 15.15 -15.01
N GLY A 85 0.95 15.30 -14.30
CA GLY A 85 -0.25 16.03 -14.72
C GLY A 85 -1.41 15.15 -15.18
N GLU A 86 -1.18 13.84 -15.38
CA GLU A 86 -2.22 12.86 -15.77
C GLU A 86 -2.58 11.90 -14.62
N GLU A 87 -2.30 12.28 -13.37
CA GLU A 87 -2.43 11.39 -12.20
C GLU A 87 -3.86 10.87 -12.03
N LEU A 88 -4.88 11.70 -12.27
CA LEU A 88 -6.27 11.30 -12.15
C LEU A 88 -6.64 10.26 -13.20
N ALA A 89 -6.17 10.41 -14.44
CA ALA A 89 -6.38 9.44 -15.52
C ALA A 89 -5.67 8.11 -15.19
N ALA A 90 -4.42 8.20 -14.72
CA ALA A 90 -3.63 7.05 -14.30
C ALA A 90 -4.32 6.20 -13.21
N ILE A 91 -5.07 6.84 -12.31
CA ILE A 91 -5.84 6.14 -11.25
C ILE A 91 -7.11 5.49 -11.79
N GLN A 92 -7.78 6.09 -12.78
CA GLN A 92 -8.96 5.49 -13.40
C GLN A 92 -8.62 4.27 -14.24
N GLU A 93 -7.43 4.27 -14.85
CA GLU A 93 -6.93 3.17 -15.66
C GLU A 93 -6.13 2.14 -14.86
N ALA A 94 -5.91 2.39 -13.57
CA ALA A 94 -5.13 1.54 -12.69
C ALA A 94 -5.71 0.13 -12.57
N ASP A 95 -4.82 -0.86 -12.50
CA ASP A 95 -5.23 -2.22 -12.16
C ASP A 95 -5.57 -2.27 -10.67
N THR A 96 -6.71 -2.84 -10.31
CA THR A 96 -7.11 -3.03 -8.92
C THR A 96 -7.46 -4.48 -8.64
N GLY A 97 -7.30 -4.90 -7.40
CA GLY A 97 -7.68 -6.23 -7.01
C GLY A 97 -7.78 -6.42 -5.50
N VAL A 98 -8.46 -7.50 -5.15
CA VAL A 98 -8.63 -7.95 -3.77
C VAL A 98 -8.30 -9.43 -3.72
N GLN A 99 -7.49 -9.83 -2.74
CA GLN A 99 -7.16 -11.23 -2.49
C GLN A 99 -7.18 -11.54 -1.00
N ARG A 100 -7.51 -12.78 -0.64
CA ARG A 100 -7.48 -13.24 0.75
C ARG A 100 -6.15 -13.92 1.02
N LEU A 101 -5.52 -13.57 2.13
CA LEU A 101 -4.39 -14.31 2.68
C LEU A 101 -4.95 -15.44 3.55
N GLY A 102 -4.51 -16.65 3.25
CA GLY A 102 -4.89 -17.85 4.00
C GLY A 102 -4.45 -17.80 5.46
N ARG A 103 -4.95 -18.75 6.27
CA ARG A 103 -4.51 -18.91 7.67
C ARG A 103 -3.10 -19.49 7.67
N GLY A 104 -2.16 -18.77 8.28
CA GLY A 104 -0.75 -19.17 8.33
C GLY A 104 0.04 -18.41 7.27
N GLU A 105 1.05 -17.67 7.76
CA GLU A 105 2.03 -16.84 7.06
C GLU A 105 1.52 -15.98 5.87
N PRO A 106 1.62 -14.63 5.94
CA PRO A 106 2.50 -13.90 6.85
C PRO A 106 1.85 -13.48 8.18
N TRP A 107 0.53 -13.42 8.29
CA TRP A 107 -0.18 -13.02 9.51
C TRP A 107 -0.87 -14.20 10.20
N VAL A 108 -1.16 -14.02 11.50
CA VAL A 108 -2.12 -14.89 12.20
C VAL A 108 -3.51 -14.65 11.63
N GLY A 109 -4.18 -15.74 11.31
CA GLY A 109 -5.54 -15.70 10.82
C GLY A 109 -5.64 -15.22 9.38
N GLU A 110 -6.87 -15.09 8.92
CA GLU A 110 -7.15 -14.61 7.57
C GLU A 110 -6.99 -13.10 7.52
N LYS A 111 -6.46 -12.60 6.42
CA LYS A 111 -6.44 -11.16 6.11
C LYS A 111 -6.96 -10.94 4.70
N THR A 112 -7.41 -9.73 4.44
CA THR A 112 -7.76 -9.29 3.09
C THR A 112 -6.72 -8.29 2.62
N VAL A 113 -6.24 -8.46 1.39
CA VAL A 113 -5.29 -7.56 0.76
C VAL A 113 -6.00 -6.87 -0.39
N LEU A 114 -6.05 -5.55 -0.35
CA LEU A 114 -6.50 -4.71 -1.45
C LEU A 114 -5.28 -4.05 -2.07
N TRP A 115 -5.22 -4.00 -3.39
CA TRP A 115 -4.12 -3.38 -4.10
C TRP A 115 -4.62 -2.56 -5.28
N LEU A 116 -3.86 -1.52 -5.59
CA LEU A 116 -4.05 -0.65 -6.74
C LEU A 116 -2.67 -0.41 -7.38
N ALA A 117 -2.52 -0.77 -8.64
CA ALA A 117 -1.27 -0.67 -9.37
C ALA A 117 -1.37 0.40 -10.47
N VAL A 118 -0.47 1.38 -10.38
CA VAL A 118 -0.32 2.46 -11.36
C VAL A 118 1.08 2.34 -11.95
N GLN A 119 1.17 2.07 -13.25
CA GLN A 119 2.43 1.86 -13.96
C GLN A 119 3.35 0.82 -13.26
N GLY A 120 4.54 1.23 -12.82
CA GLY A 120 5.52 0.38 -12.15
C GLY A 120 5.33 0.26 -10.63
N LEU A 121 4.33 0.92 -10.04
CA LEU A 121 4.09 0.96 -8.60
C LEU A 121 2.78 0.27 -8.22
N ALA A 122 2.75 -0.33 -7.04
CA ALA A 122 1.53 -0.79 -6.39
C ALA A 122 1.42 -0.22 -4.98
N PHE A 123 0.21 0.22 -4.67
CA PHE A 123 -0.25 0.67 -3.37
C PHE A 123 -1.12 -0.44 -2.80
N THR A 124 -0.77 -0.91 -1.61
CA THR A 124 -1.40 -2.11 -1.04
C THR A 124 -1.82 -1.86 0.40
N LEU A 125 -3.04 -2.31 0.74
CA LEU A 125 -3.59 -2.36 2.10
C LEU A 125 -3.80 -3.81 2.52
N VAL A 126 -3.34 -4.15 3.71
CA VAL A 126 -3.68 -5.40 4.40
C VAL A 126 -4.68 -5.06 5.50
N THR A 127 -5.85 -5.69 5.49
CA THR A 127 -6.96 -5.41 6.40
C THR A 127 -7.48 -6.69 7.05
N GLU A 128 -8.22 -6.55 8.15
CA GLU A 128 -9.01 -7.65 8.68
C GLU A 128 -10.08 -8.09 7.68
N PRO A 129 -10.48 -9.39 7.67
CA PRO A 129 -11.47 -9.91 6.73
C PRO A 129 -12.84 -9.23 6.79
N HIS A 130 -13.18 -8.67 7.95
CA HIS A 130 -14.49 -8.09 8.25
C HIS A 130 -14.54 -6.58 7.99
N GLU A 131 -13.44 -5.98 7.52
CA GLU A 131 -13.42 -4.55 7.17
C GLU A 131 -14.30 -4.26 5.96
N ASN A 132 -14.82 -3.03 5.92
CA ASN A 132 -15.59 -2.55 4.79
C ASN A 132 -14.66 -2.35 3.58
N LEU A 133 -14.73 -3.28 2.61
CA LEU A 133 -13.88 -3.26 1.42
C LEU A 133 -14.10 -2.04 0.53
N LEU A 134 -15.33 -1.55 0.43
CA LEU A 134 -15.64 -0.35 -0.35
C LEU A 134 -14.96 0.88 0.27
N LEU A 135 -14.99 0.98 1.60
CA LEU A 135 -14.31 2.04 2.32
C LEU A 135 -12.78 1.93 2.19
N ALA A 136 -12.25 0.70 2.30
CA ALA A 136 -10.82 0.43 2.14
C ALA A 136 -10.33 0.81 0.74
N GLU A 137 -11.07 0.43 -0.31
CA GLU A 137 -10.75 0.76 -1.69
C GLU A 137 -10.80 2.27 -1.94
N GLY A 138 -11.86 2.95 -1.46
CA GLY A 138 -11.97 4.40 -1.56
C GLY A 138 -10.81 5.12 -0.86
N THR A 139 -10.40 4.62 0.30
CA THR A 139 -9.26 5.14 1.06
C THR A 139 -7.95 4.90 0.31
N LEU A 140 -7.74 3.71 -0.24
CA LEU A 140 -6.55 3.37 -1.04
C LEU A 140 -6.43 4.25 -2.30
N LYS A 141 -7.54 4.47 -3.01
CA LYS A 141 -7.60 5.39 -4.16
C LYS A 141 -7.25 6.80 -3.73
N ASN A 142 -7.75 7.26 -2.59
CA ASN A 142 -7.46 8.61 -2.09
C ASN A 142 -5.98 8.79 -1.69
N ILE A 143 -5.43 7.83 -0.95
CA ILE A 143 -4.00 7.81 -0.60
C ILE A 143 -3.16 7.83 -1.88
N THR A 144 -3.48 6.96 -2.84
CA THR A 144 -2.76 6.86 -4.11
C THR A 144 -2.81 8.18 -4.87
N ARG A 145 -3.97 8.82 -4.94
CA ARG A 145 -4.12 10.14 -5.58
C ARG A 145 -3.16 11.17 -5.01
N HIS A 146 -3.21 11.39 -3.71
CA HIS A 146 -2.34 12.37 -3.05
C HIS A 146 -0.86 12.00 -3.17
N CYS A 147 -0.56 10.71 -3.14
CA CYS A 147 0.76 10.15 -3.38
C CYS A 147 1.28 10.51 -4.79
N LEU A 148 0.46 10.33 -5.84
CA LEU A 148 0.86 10.64 -7.21
C LEU A 148 0.96 12.15 -7.44
N GLU A 149 -0.08 12.91 -7.06
CA GLU A 149 -0.20 14.35 -7.33
C GLU A 149 0.82 15.17 -6.55
N HIS A 150 0.98 14.92 -5.26
CA HIS A 150 1.79 15.77 -4.39
C HIS A 150 3.21 15.26 -4.18
N LEU A 151 3.42 13.94 -4.27
CA LEU A 151 4.75 13.34 -4.14
C LEU A 151 5.39 13.07 -5.50
N ARG A 152 4.73 13.42 -6.62
CA ARG A 152 5.24 13.32 -7.99
C ARG A 152 5.86 11.96 -8.29
N MET A 153 5.20 10.89 -7.85
CA MET A 153 5.77 9.54 -7.93
C MET A 153 5.76 8.94 -9.35
N LEU A 154 5.13 9.62 -10.32
CA LEU A 154 5.19 9.30 -11.76
C LEU A 154 6.34 10.02 -12.50
N GLY A 155 7.19 10.78 -11.80
CA GLY A 155 8.35 11.45 -12.40
C GLY A 155 9.50 10.49 -12.76
N THR A 156 10.41 10.96 -13.62
CA THR A 156 11.65 10.25 -13.95
C THR A 156 12.54 10.11 -12.71
N GLY A 157 12.52 8.92 -12.10
CA GLY A 157 13.28 8.62 -10.88
C GLY A 157 12.45 8.69 -9.61
N SER A 158 11.34 7.93 -9.55
CA SER A 158 10.39 7.86 -8.43
C SER A 158 11.04 8.06 -7.03
N ASP A 159 10.92 9.27 -6.48
CA ASP A 159 11.49 9.68 -5.19
C ASP A 159 10.72 9.13 -3.97
N VAL A 160 10.07 7.97 -4.10
CA VAL A 160 9.22 7.40 -3.05
C VAL A 160 9.99 7.29 -1.73
N LEU A 161 11.26 6.91 -1.82
CA LEU A 161 12.17 6.77 -0.68
C LEU A 161 12.51 8.11 0.00
N LEU A 162 12.48 9.22 -0.73
CA LEU A 162 12.82 10.55 -0.20
C LEU A 162 11.61 11.26 0.43
N LYS A 163 10.43 10.64 0.40
CA LYS A 163 9.15 11.27 0.80
C LYS A 163 8.38 10.45 1.85
N SER A 164 9.05 9.52 2.54
CA SER A 164 8.44 8.68 3.60
C SER A 164 7.67 9.50 4.62
N ASP A 165 8.26 10.60 5.12
CA ASP A 165 7.64 11.43 6.16
C ASP A 165 6.32 12.07 5.68
N ARG A 166 6.25 12.42 4.39
CA ARG A 166 5.04 12.97 3.80
C ARG A 166 3.97 11.90 3.65
N VAL A 167 4.34 10.67 3.31
CA VAL A 167 3.44 9.51 3.29
C VAL A 167 2.93 9.21 4.70
N ASP A 168 3.80 9.25 5.72
CA ASP A 168 3.41 9.07 7.11
C ASP A 168 2.32 10.07 7.51
N VAL A 169 2.51 11.36 7.27
CA VAL A 169 1.50 12.38 7.60
C VAL A 169 0.18 12.12 6.87
N LEU A 170 0.25 11.68 5.62
CA LEU A 170 -0.90 11.30 4.79
C LEU A 170 -1.70 10.17 5.46
N LEU A 171 -1.00 9.10 5.87
CA LEU A 171 -1.61 7.95 6.54
C LEU A 171 -2.18 8.30 7.90
N HIS A 172 -1.50 9.13 8.69
CA HIS A 172 -2.01 9.57 9.99
C HIS A 172 -3.33 10.36 9.89
N ARG A 173 -3.55 11.08 8.78
CA ARG A 173 -4.79 11.84 8.55
C ARG A 173 -5.90 10.98 7.96
N LEU A 174 -5.59 10.12 6.99
CA LEU A 174 -6.60 9.30 6.30
C LEU A 174 -6.95 8.02 7.04
N MET A 175 -5.99 7.42 7.75
CA MET A 175 -6.13 6.17 8.47
C MET A 175 -5.36 6.21 9.82
N PRO A 176 -5.79 7.05 10.78
CA PRO A 176 -5.13 7.14 12.07
C PRO A 176 -5.11 5.76 12.74
N HIS A 177 -3.91 5.28 13.09
CA HIS A 177 -3.68 3.97 13.68
C HIS A 177 -4.25 2.79 12.85
N GLY A 178 -4.42 2.95 11.54
CA GLY A 178 -4.99 1.93 10.67
C GLY A 178 -6.52 1.83 10.72
N LEU A 179 -7.20 2.80 11.32
CA LEU A 179 -8.66 2.88 11.32
C LEU A 179 -9.16 3.47 10.00
N LEU A 180 -10.07 2.76 9.32
CA LEU A 180 -10.74 3.30 8.15
C LEU A 180 -11.80 4.32 8.61
N LEU A 181 -11.61 5.57 8.21
CA LEU A 181 -12.52 6.65 8.57
C LEU A 181 -13.67 6.72 7.57
N PHE A 182 -14.91 6.70 8.04
CA PHE A 182 -16.05 7.02 7.20
C PHE A 182 -16.08 8.54 6.95
N ALA A 183 -15.45 8.97 5.86
CA ALA A 183 -15.39 10.35 5.44
C ALA A 183 -16.70 10.75 4.74
N ASN A 184 -17.50 11.62 5.35
CA ASN A 184 -18.58 12.29 4.63
C ASN A 184 -18.00 13.34 3.66
N HIS A 185 -18.77 13.77 2.67
CA HIS A 185 -18.31 14.70 1.64
C HIS A 185 -17.68 15.99 2.19
N ARG A 186 -18.21 16.54 3.30
CA ARG A 186 -17.63 17.73 3.95
C ARG A 186 -16.29 17.44 4.63
N PHE A 187 -16.15 16.26 5.23
CA PHE A 187 -14.91 15.81 5.84
C PHE A 187 -13.83 15.60 4.77
N THR A 188 -14.17 14.93 3.66
CA THR A 188 -13.24 14.74 2.54
C THR A 188 -12.74 16.07 2.00
N GLN A 189 -13.63 17.04 1.75
CA GLN A 189 -13.23 18.37 1.26
C GLN A 189 -12.35 19.15 2.25
N SER A 190 -12.66 19.10 3.55
CA SER A 190 -11.83 19.74 4.56
C SER A 190 -10.44 19.11 4.61
N LEU A 191 -10.39 17.78 4.56
CA LEU A 191 -9.16 17.02 4.63
C LEU A 191 -8.30 17.25 3.39
N GLU A 192 -8.89 17.29 2.19
CA GLU A 192 -8.22 17.65 0.93
C GLU A 192 -7.62 19.07 0.99
N LYS A 193 -8.37 20.04 1.51
CA LYS A 193 -7.89 21.42 1.68
C LYS A 193 -6.71 21.48 2.66
N ASP A 194 -6.81 20.79 3.78
CA ASP A 194 -5.75 20.75 4.80
C ASP A 194 -4.50 20.00 4.31
N MET A 195 -4.67 19.02 3.44
CA MET A 195 -3.58 18.28 2.81
C MET A 195 -2.87 19.11 1.75
N THR A 196 -3.61 19.80 0.88
CA THR A 196 -3.04 20.68 -0.15
C THR A 196 -2.19 21.78 0.49
N ASN A 197 -2.68 22.41 1.55
CA ASN A 197 -1.96 23.45 2.28
C ASN A 197 -0.68 22.94 2.96
N TYR A 198 -0.67 21.68 3.40
CA TYR A 198 0.48 21.09 4.07
C TYR A 198 1.53 20.61 3.06
N MET A 199 1.11 20.04 1.93
CA MET A 199 2.02 19.51 0.91
C MET A 199 2.60 20.58 -0.03
N ALA A 200 1.99 21.77 -0.06
CA ALA A 200 2.53 22.96 -0.73
C ALA A 200 3.67 23.65 0.05
N LYS A 201 3.91 23.25 1.30
CA LYS A 201 5.07 23.69 2.09
C LYS A 201 6.25 22.71 1.93
#